data_AF-A0A6L9Z2L1-F1
#
_entry.id   AF-A0A6L9Z2L1-F1
#
_cell.length_a   1.000
_cell.length_b   1.000
_cell.length_c   1.000
_cell.angle_alpha   90.00
_cell.angle_beta   90.00
_cell.angle_gamma   90.00
#
_symmetry.space_group_name_H-M   'P 1'
#
loop_
_entity.id
_entity.type
_entity.pdbx_description
1 polymer ?
#
loop_
_entity_poly.entity_id
_entity_poly.type
_entity_poly.pdbx_seq_one_letter_code
_entity_poly.pdbx_strand_id
1 'polypeptide(L)'
;MKAEKLNSTETSIQADWLWESIPIALILLLAAGLYFYQLGTESLWVDELYSVNDAKRLPGHLGLIRPLYYIILWLWMQFGTSDAWLRGLSVLFG
;
A
#
# COMPACT_ATOMS: atom_id res chain seq x y z
N MET A 1 -36.95 23.46 20.57
CA MET A 1 -37.08 22.07 21.05
C MET A 1 -36.87 21.00 19.97
N LYS A 2 -37.51 21.06 18.78
CA LYS A 2 -37.33 20.03 17.74
C LYS A 2 -35.97 20.04 17.04
N ALA A 3 -35.38 21.23 16.80
CA ALA A 3 -34.06 21.39 16.18
C ALA A 3 -32.90 20.91 17.06
N GLU A 4 -33.02 21.09 18.38
CA GLU A 4 -32.01 20.66 19.36
C GLU A 4 -31.95 19.13 19.48
N LYS A 5 -33.12 18.47 19.39
CA LYS A 5 -33.23 17.01 19.37
C LYS A 5 -32.71 16.39 18.07
N LEU A 6 -32.80 17.11 16.94
CA LEU A 6 -32.24 16.67 15.66
C LEU A 6 -30.70 16.73 15.71
N ASN A 7 -30.13 17.85 16.17
CA ASN A 7 -28.68 17.98 16.35
C ASN A 7 -28.09 16.93 17.29
N SER A 8 -28.77 16.62 18.41
CA SER A 8 -28.29 15.61 19.37
C SER A 8 -28.30 14.19 18.80
N THR A 9 -29.23 13.90 17.89
CA THR A 9 -29.34 12.57 17.27
C THR A 9 -28.31 12.41 16.14
N GLU A 10 -28.04 13.47 15.37
CA GLU A 10 -26.99 13.46 14.35
C GLU A 10 -25.59 13.30 14.98
N THR A 11 -25.33 13.96 16.12
CA THR A 11 -24.06 13.82 16.84
C THR A 11 -23.87 12.42 17.45
N SER A 12 -24.95 11.79 17.95
CA SER A 12 -24.84 10.42 18.48
C SER A 12 -24.55 9.41 17.36
N ILE A 13 -25.24 9.50 16.21
CA ILE A 13 -25.02 8.63 15.05
C ILE A 13 -23.57 8.76 14.52
N GLN A 14 -23.02 9.98 14.48
CA GLN A 14 -21.63 10.20 14.07
C GLN A 14 -20.61 9.62 15.08
N ALA A 15 -20.90 9.72 16.38
CA ALA A 15 -20.03 9.16 17.41
C ALA A 15 -20.01 7.63 17.34
N ASP A 16 -21.16 6.98 17.13
CA ASP A 16 -21.27 5.53 17.05
C ASP A 16 -20.45 4.96 15.89
N TRP A 17 -20.47 5.61 14.72
CA TRP A 17 -19.64 5.21 13.56
C TRP A 17 -18.13 5.31 13.83
N LEU A 18 -17.69 6.32 14.59
CA LEU A 18 -16.28 6.46 14.98
C LEU A 18 -15.84 5.34 15.92
N TRP A 19 -16.67 4.99 16.92
CA TRP A 19 -16.39 3.90 17.84
C TRP A 19 -16.39 2.53 17.15
N GLU A 20 -17.32 2.30 16.22
CA GLU A 20 -17.37 1.09 15.38
C GLU A 20 -16.15 0.97 14.46
N SER A 21 -15.56 2.10 14.06
CA SER A 21 -14.37 2.12 13.18
C SER A 21 -13.06 1.83 13.92
N ILE A 22 -13.00 1.97 15.25
CA ILE A 22 -11.80 1.71 16.05
C ILE A 22 -11.20 0.31 15.83
N PRO A 23 -11.96 -0.80 15.95
CA PRO A 23 -11.40 -2.13 15.74
C PRO A 23 -10.85 -2.32 14.32
N ILE A 24 -11.52 -1.77 13.31
CA ILE A 24 -11.05 -1.83 11.92
C ILE A 24 -9.76 -1.03 11.76
N ALA A 25 -9.71 0.19 12.31
CA ALA A 25 -8.52 1.03 12.29
C ALA A 25 -7.34 0.35 13.00
N LEU A 26 -7.60 -0.32 14.13
CA LEU A 26 -6.59 -1.07 14.87
C LEU A 26 -6.04 -2.24 14.05
N ILE A 27 -6.92 -3.00 13.37
CA ILE A 27 -6.52 -4.11 12.49
C ILE A 27 -5.69 -3.58 11.32
N LEU A 28 -6.11 -2.48 10.68
CA LEU A 28 -5.39 -1.89 9.56
C LEU A 28 -4.02 -1.35 9.98
N LEU A 29 -3.92 -0.71 11.15
CA LEU A 29 -2.66 -0.24 11.71
C LEU A 29 -1.73 -1.39 12.06
N LEU A 30 -2.26 -2.45 12.67
CA LEU A 30 -1.50 -3.65 12.98
C LEU A 30 -1.01 -4.33 11.70
N ALA A 31 -1.89 -4.50 10.72
CA ALA A 31 -1.56 -5.05 9.41
C ALA A 31 -0.45 -4.22 8.76
N ALA A 32 -0.63 -2.90 8.63
CA ALA A 32 0.39 -2.02 8.08
C ALA A 32 1.74 -2.17 8.81
N GLY A 33 1.73 -2.19 10.14
CA GLY A 33 2.94 -2.44 10.94
C GLY A 33 3.62 -3.77 10.60
N LEU A 34 2.84 -4.85 10.44
CA LEU A 34 3.35 -6.16 10.05
C LEU A 34 3.88 -6.19 8.61
N TYR A 35 3.24 -5.51 7.66
CA TYR A 35 3.71 -5.44 6.27
C TYR A 35 5.06 -4.72 6.14
N PHE A 36 5.29 -3.68 6.95
CA PHE A 36 6.58 -2.98 6.97
C PHE A 36 7.63 -3.65 7.85
N TYR A 37 7.22 -4.55 8.75
CA TYR A 37 8.13 -5.25 9.65
C TYR A 37 9.10 -6.13 8.83
N GLN A 38 10.40 -5.83 8.93
CA GLN A 38 11.49 -6.54 8.23
C GLN A 38 11.47 -6.49 6.69
N LEU A 39 10.72 -5.57 6.07
CA LEU A 39 10.58 -5.50 4.61
C LEU A 39 11.92 -5.39 3.85
N GLY A 40 12.96 -4.82 4.46
CA GLY A 40 14.28 -4.61 3.86
C GLY A 40 15.45 -5.34 4.54
N THR A 41 15.20 -6.30 5.42
CA THR A 41 16.30 -7.00 6.12
C THR A 41 16.97 -8.06 5.27
N GLU A 42 16.19 -8.75 4.43
CA GLU A 42 16.68 -9.75 3.49
C GLU A 42 17.00 -9.11 2.15
N SER A 43 18.05 -9.60 1.47
CA SER A 43 18.34 -9.21 0.09
C SER A 43 17.22 -9.63 -0.86
N LEU A 44 17.16 -9.02 -2.04
CA LEU A 44 16.20 -9.42 -3.09
C LEU A 44 16.27 -10.90 -3.43
N TRP A 45 15.10 -11.53 -3.53
CA TRP A 45 14.99 -12.89 -4.02
C TRP A 45 15.26 -12.92 -5.53
N VAL A 46 15.61 -14.09 -6.06
CA VAL A 46 16.02 -14.23 -7.47
C VAL A 46 14.90 -13.77 -8.43
N ASP A 47 13.66 -14.09 -8.13
CA ASP A 47 12.48 -13.67 -8.89
C ASP A 47 12.19 -12.16 -8.79
N GLU A 48 12.39 -11.56 -7.61
CA GLU A 48 12.32 -10.10 -7.43
C GLU A 48 13.41 -9.40 -8.25
N LEU A 49 14.63 -9.95 -8.25
CA LEU A 49 15.75 -9.41 -9.02
C LEU A 49 15.48 -9.47 -10.53
N TYR A 50 14.89 -10.55 -11.03
CA TYR A 50 14.44 -10.62 -12.44
C TYR A 50 13.40 -9.54 -12.72
N SER A 51 12.45 -9.34 -11.82
CA SER A 51 11.41 -8.32 -11.98
C SER A 51 11.99 -6.90 -12.07
N VAL A 52 12.97 -6.60 -11.22
CA VAL A 52 13.70 -5.32 -11.21
C VAL A 52 14.56 -5.16 -12.46
N ASN A 53 15.27 -6.22 -12.88
CA ASN A 53 16.10 -6.18 -14.08
C ASN A 53 15.26 -5.99 -15.36
N ASP A 54 14.10 -6.64 -15.44
CA ASP A 54 13.18 -6.47 -16.56
C ASP A 54 12.57 -5.05 -16.57
N ALA A 55 12.23 -4.50 -15.40
CA ALA A 55 11.79 -3.12 -15.29
C ALA A 55 12.87 -2.12 -15.75
N LYS A 56 14.15 -2.35 -15.44
CA LYS A 56 15.28 -1.49 -15.90
C LYS A 56 15.46 -1.49 -17.42
N ARG A 57 14.96 -2.51 -18.13
CA ARG A 57 15.04 -2.62 -19.59
C ARG A 57 13.88 -1.92 -20.31
N LEU A 58 12.95 -1.30 -19.56
CA LEU A 58 11.97 -0.37 -20.09
C LEU A 58 12.56 1.06 -20.13
N PRO A 59 12.23 1.89 -21.14
CA PRO A 59 11.37 1.64 -22.29
C PRO A 59 12.16 1.00 -23.45
N GLY A 60 11.84 -0.25 -23.79
CA GLY A 60 12.55 -1.00 -24.85
C GLY A 60 12.11 -2.45 -25.00
N HIS A 61 11.55 -3.04 -23.94
CA HIS A 61 11.05 -4.41 -23.94
C HIS A 61 9.59 -4.50 -23.48
N LEU A 62 8.65 -4.07 -24.33
CA LEU A 62 7.21 -4.10 -24.04
C LEU A 62 6.53 -5.46 -24.31
N GLY A 63 7.27 -6.46 -24.78
CA GLY A 63 6.77 -7.83 -25.01
C GLY A 63 6.58 -8.67 -23.74
N LEU A 64 6.58 -8.04 -22.56
CA LEU A 64 6.46 -8.72 -21.27
C LEU A 64 5.01 -9.11 -20.99
N ILE A 65 4.83 -10.22 -20.26
CA ILE A 65 3.52 -10.82 -19.94
C ILE A 65 2.65 -9.89 -19.04
N ARG A 66 3.23 -8.85 -18.43
CA ARG A 66 2.58 -7.93 -17.48
C ARG A 66 3.04 -6.47 -17.65
N PRO A 67 2.75 -5.80 -18.79
CA PRO A 67 3.34 -4.51 -19.12
C PRO A 67 3.01 -3.42 -18.08
N LEU A 68 1.78 -3.41 -17.56
CA LEU A 68 1.36 -2.42 -16.55
C LEU A 68 2.19 -2.51 -15.26
N TYR A 69 2.41 -3.73 -14.76
CA TYR A 69 3.22 -3.95 -13.54
C TYR A 69 4.63 -3.39 -13.72
N TYR A 70 5.29 -3.69 -14.84
CA TYR A 70 6.65 -3.24 -15.08
C TYR A 70 6.75 -1.73 -15.36
N ILE A 71 5.72 -1.11 -15.96
CA ILE A 71 5.66 0.36 -16.12
C ILE A 71 5.56 1.04 -14.75
N ILE A 72 4.68 0.56 -13.88
CA ILE A 72 4.52 1.09 -12.52
C ILE A 72 5.82 0.88 -11.74
N LEU A 73 6.41 -0.31 -11.79
CA LEU A 73 7.67 -0.61 -11.13
C LEU A 73 8.81 0.28 -11.67
N TRP A 74 8.89 0.47 -12.99
CA TRP A 74 9.90 1.36 -13.61
C TRP A 74 9.76 2.82 -13.14
N LEU A 75 8.52 3.34 -13.05
CA LEU A 75 8.25 4.67 -12.50
C LEU A 75 8.61 4.74 -11.01
N TRP A 76 8.24 3.72 -10.24
CA TRP A 76 8.53 3.62 -8.81
C TRP A 76 10.04 3.64 -8.52
N MET A 77 10.80 2.97 -9.37
CA MET A 77 12.27 2.92 -9.31
C MET A 77 12.95 4.26 -9.55
N GLN A 78 12.28 5.24 -10.17
CA GLN A 78 12.84 6.59 -10.34
C GLN A 78 13.00 7.33 -9.00
N PHE A 79 12.23 6.94 -7.99
CA PHE A 79 12.25 7.55 -6.66
C PHE A 79 13.18 6.84 -5.68
N GLY A 80 13.60 5.61 -5.99
CA GLY A 80 14.49 4.85 -5.12
C GLY A 80 14.73 3.43 -5.64
N THR A 81 15.87 2.84 -5.26
CA THR A 81 16.25 1.49 -5.67
C THR A 81 16.70 0.60 -4.51
N SER A 82 16.47 1.02 -3.26
CA SER A 82 16.74 0.17 -2.10
C SER A 82 15.73 -0.97 -2.02
N ASP A 83 16.15 -2.13 -1.50
CA ASP A 83 15.30 -3.33 -1.38
C ASP A 83 13.97 -3.05 -0.69
N ALA A 84 13.99 -2.32 0.43
CA ALA A 84 12.78 -1.91 1.15
C ALA A 84 11.83 -1.05 0.31
N TRP A 85 12.38 -0.15 -0.52
CA TRP A 85 11.59 0.72 -1.39
C TRP A 85 10.94 -0.07 -2.53
N LEU A 86 11.69 -0.97 -3.15
CA LEU A 86 11.20 -1.82 -4.24
C LEU A 86 10.05 -2.72 -3.76
N ARG A 87 10.19 -3.32 -2.59
CA ARG A 87 9.12 -4.11 -1.96
C ARG A 87 7.99 -3.27 -1.39
N GLY A 88 8.25 -2.01 -1.08
CA GLY A 88 7.21 -1.05 -0.69
C GLY A 88 6.11 -0.91 -1.73
N LEU A 89 6.41 -1.10 -3.01
CA LEU A 89 5.39 -1.18 -4.05
C LEU A 89 4.41 -2.34 -3.80
N SER A 90 4.92 -3.52 -3.47
CA SER A 90 4.10 -4.70 -3.18
C SER A 90 3.24 -4.51 -1.93
N VAL A 91 3.73 -3.78 -0.92
CA VAL A 91 2.95 -3.47 0.29
C VAL A 91 1.71 -2.61 -0.01
N LEU A 92 1.74 -1.77 -1.05
CA LEU A 92 0.57 -0.97 -1.44
C LEU A 92 -0.54 -1.78 -2.12
N PHE A 93 -0.19 -2.91 -2.73
CA PHE A 93 -1.11 -3.70 -3.57
C PHE A 93 -1.38 -5.12 -3.04
N GLY A 94 -0.68 -5.56 -2.01
CA GLY A 94 -0.84 -6.87 -1.37
C GLY A 94 -1.75 -6.82 -0.16
#